data_AF-A0A6I5C807-F1
#
_entry.id   AF-A0A6I5C807-F1
#
_cell.length_a   1.000
_cell.length_b   1.000
_cell.length_c   1.000
_cell.angle_alpha   90.00
_cell.angle_beta   90.00
_cell.angle_gamma   90.00
#
_symmetry.space_group_name_H-M   'P 1'
#
loop_
_entity.id
_entity.type
_entity.pdbx_description
1 polymer ?
#
loop_
_entity_poly.entity_id
_entity_poly.type
_entity_poly.pdbx_seq_one_letter_code
_entity_poly.pdbx_strand_id
1 'polypeptide(L)'
;AVLAEINGRDAEGRPLSSYEQLRDDGSTACGCWIYCGVRADGVNQAARRRPGREQDWVAAEWGWAWPANRRILYNRASADPDGKPWSERKALVWWDADRREWTGHDVADFKKDKSPGHRPPPDATGPEALSGTDPFIMQADGKAWLYVPSGLTDGPLPTHYEPQDSPFENLLYGQQRNPVRQLMPPVPDNRYQPSGGEPGVEVFPYVATTYRLTEHHTAGGMSRWQPYLAELQPEFFCEVSPELAAERGLEHTGWATIVSARGVIEARVLVTDRMAPLRVHGRTLHQVGLPYHWGPNGYSTGDAANELVHLSLDPNTHIQETKAFAVDIRPGRR
;
A
#
# COMPACT_ATOMS: atom_id res chain seq x y z
N ALA A 1 -31.01 -0.20 5.20
CA ALA A 1 -30.96 1.25 5.53
C ALA A 1 -29.60 1.83 5.17
N VAL A 2 -28.51 1.47 5.87
CA VAL A 2 -27.16 2.08 5.68
C VAL A 2 -26.68 2.12 4.22
N LEU A 3 -26.76 1.00 3.47
CA LEU A 3 -26.30 0.98 2.08
C LEU A 3 -27.07 1.93 1.15
N ALA A 4 -28.34 2.23 1.45
CA ALA A 4 -29.13 3.17 0.66
C ALA A 4 -28.67 4.62 0.90
N GLU A 5 -28.30 4.98 2.14
CA GLU A 5 -27.69 6.28 2.45
C GLU A 5 -26.32 6.42 1.78
N ILE A 6 -25.51 5.35 1.80
CA ILE A 6 -24.20 5.32 1.12
C ILE A 6 -24.36 5.53 -0.39
N ASN A 7 -25.31 4.83 -1.03
CA ASN A 7 -25.58 4.93 -2.47
C ASN A 7 -26.03 6.35 -2.89
N GLY A 8 -26.93 6.93 -2.11
CA GLY A 8 -27.58 8.19 -2.43
C GLY A 8 -28.91 8.07 -3.18
N ARG A 9 -29.63 9.19 -3.18
CA ARG A 9 -31.02 9.34 -3.65
C ARG A 9 -31.30 10.77 -4.13
N ASP A 10 -32.34 10.93 -4.93
CA ASP A 10 -32.90 12.24 -5.28
C ASP A 10 -33.85 12.80 -4.21
N ALA A 11 -34.39 13.99 -4.45
CA ALA A 11 -35.31 14.69 -3.57
C ALA A 11 -36.62 13.92 -3.29
N GLU A 12 -37.04 13.05 -4.22
CA GLU A 12 -38.21 12.17 -4.06
C GLU A 12 -37.87 10.86 -3.33
N GLY A 13 -36.62 10.67 -2.95
CA GLY A 13 -36.14 9.49 -2.24
C GLY A 13 -35.86 8.28 -3.12
N ARG A 14 -35.83 8.44 -4.45
CA ARG A 14 -35.52 7.37 -5.40
C ARG A 14 -34.01 7.15 -5.44
N PRO A 15 -33.54 5.89 -5.50
CA PRO A 15 -32.11 5.60 -5.52
C PRO A 15 -31.46 6.07 -6.82
N LEU A 16 -30.29 6.71 -6.70
CA LEU A 16 -29.46 7.02 -7.86
C LEU A 16 -28.74 5.76 -8.35
N SER A 17 -28.55 5.66 -9.66
CA SER A 17 -27.90 4.54 -10.35
C SER A 17 -26.46 4.82 -10.76
N SER A 18 -26.03 6.08 -10.74
CA SER A 18 -24.65 6.51 -11.02
C SER A 18 -24.33 7.82 -10.30
N TYR A 19 -23.06 8.01 -9.94
CA TYR A 19 -22.57 9.28 -9.40
C TYR A 19 -22.76 10.47 -10.37
N GLU A 20 -22.91 10.22 -11.68
CA GLU A 20 -23.19 11.25 -12.68
C GLU A 20 -24.57 11.91 -12.51
N GLN A 21 -25.46 11.30 -11.74
CA GLN A 21 -26.77 11.85 -11.39
C GLN A 21 -26.72 12.80 -10.19
N LEU A 22 -25.59 12.88 -9.48
CA LEU A 22 -25.41 13.80 -8.36
C LEU A 22 -25.43 15.25 -8.87
N ARG A 23 -25.95 16.14 -8.02
CA ARG A 23 -26.08 17.58 -8.27
C ARG A 23 -25.58 18.36 -7.06
N ASP A 24 -25.02 19.53 -7.31
CA ASP A 24 -24.46 20.45 -6.31
C ASP A 24 -25.48 21.48 -5.78
N ASP A 25 -26.73 21.42 -6.27
CA ASP A 25 -27.85 22.29 -5.87
C ASP A 25 -28.65 21.78 -4.66
N GLY A 26 -28.23 20.66 -4.06
CA GLY A 26 -28.91 20.02 -2.93
C GLY A 26 -30.10 19.14 -3.30
N SER A 27 -30.41 18.95 -4.60
CA SER A 27 -31.48 18.05 -5.07
C SER A 27 -31.15 16.56 -4.94
N THR A 28 -29.91 16.23 -4.59
CA THR A 28 -29.45 14.86 -4.34
C THR A 28 -28.70 14.75 -3.02
N ALA A 29 -28.81 13.59 -2.36
CA ALA A 29 -28.03 13.25 -1.17
C ALA A 29 -27.27 11.95 -1.42
N CYS A 30 -26.01 11.87 -1.01
CA CYS A 30 -25.18 10.67 -1.15
C CYS A 30 -24.12 10.60 -0.06
N GLY A 31 -24.11 9.52 0.73
CA GLY A 31 -23.15 9.35 1.83
C GLY A 31 -21.73 9.08 1.35
N CYS A 32 -21.55 8.45 0.19
CA CYS A 32 -20.22 8.25 -0.42
C CYS A 32 -20.35 8.18 -1.95
N TRP A 33 -19.95 9.25 -2.64
CA TRP A 33 -20.19 9.41 -4.08
C TRP A 33 -19.64 8.27 -4.94
N ILE A 34 -18.46 7.71 -4.62
CA ILE A 34 -17.88 6.58 -5.38
C ILE A 34 -18.70 5.29 -5.28
N TYR A 35 -19.57 5.17 -4.27
CA TYR A 35 -20.50 4.05 -4.10
C TYR A 35 -21.86 4.31 -4.77
N CYS A 36 -22.10 5.49 -5.33
CA CYS A 36 -23.35 5.77 -6.02
C CYS A 36 -23.52 4.83 -7.23
N GLY A 37 -24.61 4.07 -7.24
CA GLY A 37 -24.87 2.95 -8.16
C GLY A 37 -24.82 1.57 -7.50
N VAL A 38 -24.24 1.43 -6.29
CA VAL A 38 -24.26 0.15 -5.54
C VAL A 38 -25.67 -0.32 -5.19
N ARG A 39 -26.65 0.59 -5.19
CA ARG A 39 -28.07 0.32 -5.01
C ARG A 39 -28.96 0.77 -6.18
N ALA A 40 -28.40 0.77 -7.40
CA ALA A 40 -29.14 1.06 -8.63
C ALA A 40 -30.44 0.24 -8.70
N ASP A 41 -31.52 0.85 -9.20
CA ASP A 41 -32.88 0.28 -9.25
C ASP A 41 -33.44 -0.18 -7.89
N GLY A 42 -32.87 0.28 -6.79
CA GLY A 42 -33.23 -0.15 -5.43
C GLY A 42 -32.72 -1.53 -5.04
N VAL A 43 -31.94 -2.19 -5.93
CA VAL A 43 -31.38 -3.52 -5.75
C VAL A 43 -29.97 -3.43 -5.17
N ASN A 44 -29.64 -4.24 -4.17
CA ASN A 44 -28.27 -4.31 -3.64
C ASN A 44 -27.34 -5.01 -4.64
N GLN A 45 -26.61 -4.21 -5.43
CA GLN A 45 -25.70 -4.72 -6.45
C GLN A 45 -24.47 -5.42 -5.83
N ALA A 46 -24.05 -5.02 -4.63
CA ALA A 46 -22.97 -5.69 -3.91
C ALA A 46 -23.35 -7.11 -3.43
N ALA A 47 -24.64 -7.48 -3.45
CA ALA A 47 -25.11 -8.82 -3.11
C ALA A 47 -25.16 -9.79 -4.30
N ARG A 48 -24.72 -9.39 -5.50
CA ARG A 48 -24.65 -10.30 -6.66
C ARG A 48 -23.63 -11.43 -6.39
N ARG A 49 -23.97 -12.66 -6.80
CA ARG A 49 -23.16 -13.87 -6.55
C ARG A 49 -23.09 -14.80 -7.77
N ARG A 50 -23.18 -14.28 -9.00
CA ARG A 50 -23.14 -15.14 -10.19
C ARG A 50 -21.75 -15.80 -10.28
N PRO A 51 -21.62 -17.13 -10.24
CA PRO A 51 -20.31 -17.78 -10.24
C PRO A 51 -19.48 -17.42 -11.47
N GLY A 52 -18.16 -17.34 -11.33
CA GLY A 52 -17.27 -16.97 -12.45
C GLY A 52 -17.36 -17.88 -13.68
N ARG A 53 -17.76 -19.15 -13.51
CA ARG A 53 -18.00 -20.09 -14.63
C ARG A 53 -19.25 -19.77 -15.47
N GLU A 54 -20.14 -18.90 -14.95
CA GLU A 54 -21.41 -18.54 -15.58
C GLU A 54 -21.37 -17.14 -16.18
N GLN A 55 -20.26 -16.42 -16.10
CA GLN A 55 -20.04 -15.09 -16.65
C GLN A 55 -18.64 -15.01 -17.28
N ASP A 56 -18.27 -13.85 -17.81
CA ASP A 56 -16.92 -13.65 -18.32
C ASP A 56 -15.88 -13.50 -17.19
N TRP A 57 -14.61 -13.40 -17.58
CA TRP A 57 -13.47 -13.30 -16.68
C TRP A 57 -13.39 -11.97 -15.90
N VAL A 58 -14.12 -10.94 -16.33
CA VAL A 58 -14.21 -9.65 -15.60
C VAL A 58 -15.07 -9.82 -14.34
N ALA A 59 -15.97 -10.81 -14.33
CA ALA A 59 -16.78 -11.18 -13.18
C ALA A 59 -17.66 -10.03 -12.64
N ALA A 60 -18.23 -9.21 -13.53
CA ALA A 60 -19.01 -8.02 -13.21
C ALA A 60 -20.30 -8.29 -12.39
N GLU A 61 -20.76 -9.54 -12.34
CA GLU A 61 -21.92 -10.01 -11.60
C GLU A 61 -21.54 -10.75 -10.29
N TRP A 62 -20.30 -10.61 -9.83
CA TRP A 62 -19.89 -10.98 -8.49
C TRP A 62 -19.55 -9.74 -7.67
N GLY A 63 -20.36 -9.48 -6.63
CA GLY A 63 -20.33 -8.23 -5.89
C GLY A 63 -20.52 -7.00 -6.80
N TRP A 64 -20.01 -5.86 -6.33
CA TRP A 64 -19.98 -4.61 -7.08
C TRP A 64 -18.72 -3.84 -6.69
N ALA A 65 -17.96 -3.38 -7.68
CA ALA A 65 -16.74 -2.59 -7.45
C ALA A 65 -17.03 -1.10 -7.61
N TRP A 66 -16.46 -0.26 -6.77
CA TRP A 66 -16.40 1.17 -7.07
C TRP A 66 -15.21 1.43 -8.00
N PRO A 67 -15.28 2.47 -8.86
CA PRO A 67 -16.46 3.27 -9.18
C PRO A 67 -17.31 2.61 -10.28
N ALA A 68 -18.64 2.71 -10.16
CA ALA A 68 -19.61 2.30 -11.20
C ALA A 68 -19.42 0.86 -11.77
N ASN A 69 -18.97 -0.09 -10.94
CA ASN A 69 -18.66 -1.47 -11.30
C ASN A 69 -17.49 -1.69 -12.27
N ARG A 70 -16.64 -0.67 -12.48
CA ARG A 70 -15.39 -0.80 -13.24
C ARG A 70 -14.43 -1.71 -12.49
N ARG A 71 -14.00 -2.81 -13.12
CA ARG A 71 -13.13 -3.80 -12.47
C ARG A 71 -11.65 -3.49 -12.65
N ILE A 72 -11.31 -2.79 -13.73
CA ILE A 72 -9.96 -2.33 -14.03
C ILE A 72 -10.00 -0.83 -14.26
N LEU A 73 -9.41 -0.05 -13.36
CA LEU A 73 -9.27 1.40 -13.52
C LEU A 73 -8.36 1.73 -14.70
N TYR A 74 -8.56 2.92 -15.27
CA TYR A 74 -7.80 3.45 -16.41
C TYR A 74 -7.87 2.58 -17.67
N ASN A 75 -8.89 1.72 -17.78
CA ASN A 75 -8.99 0.74 -18.86
C ASN A 75 -9.13 1.38 -20.26
N ARG A 76 -9.47 2.67 -20.39
CA ARG A 76 -9.36 3.41 -21.66
C ARG A 76 -7.94 3.36 -22.26
N ALA A 77 -6.90 3.27 -21.43
CA ALA A 77 -5.51 3.12 -21.87
C ALA A 77 -5.20 1.73 -22.46
N SER A 78 -6.10 0.75 -22.35
CA SER A 78 -5.97 -0.57 -22.99
C SER A 78 -6.25 -0.56 -24.50
N ALA A 79 -6.74 0.57 -25.02
CA ALA A 79 -6.95 0.83 -26.43
C ALA A 79 -6.09 2.01 -26.91
N ASP A 80 -5.79 2.00 -28.20
CA ASP A 80 -5.03 3.03 -28.90
C ASP A 80 -5.81 4.37 -28.99
N PRO A 81 -5.21 5.43 -29.57
CA PRO A 81 -5.88 6.71 -29.72
C PRO A 81 -7.16 6.66 -30.56
N ASP A 82 -7.31 5.69 -31.47
CA ASP A 82 -8.50 5.50 -32.30
C ASP A 82 -9.56 4.61 -31.63
N GLY A 83 -9.22 4.06 -30.45
CA GLY A 83 -10.10 3.23 -29.63
C GLY A 83 -10.11 1.75 -30.01
N LYS A 84 -9.12 1.29 -30.76
CA LYS A 84 -8.88 -0.14 -31.01
C LYS A 84 -8.01 -0.72 -29.89
N PRO A 85 -8.32 -1.92 -29.35
CA PRO A 85 -7.45 -2.55 -28.36
C PRO A 85 -6.02 -2.74 -28.87
N TRP A 86 -5.02 -2.46 -28.02
CA TRP A 86 -3.60 -2.69 -28.37
C TRP A 86 -3.30 -4.16 -28.69
N SER A 87 -4.10 -5.07 -28.13
CA SER A 87 -4.01 -6.51 -28.37
C SER A 87 -5.39 -7.12 -28.32
N GLU A 88 -5.80 -7.83 -29.38
CA GLU A 88 -7.08 -8.55 -29.42
C GLU A 88 -7.18 -9.58 -28.28
N ARG A 89 -6.10 -10.31 -28.00
CA ARG A 89 -6.04 -11.32 -26.93
C ARG A 89 -6.24 -10.73 -25.53
N LYS A 90 -5.92 -9.44 -25.34
CA LYS A 90 -6.05 -8.73 -24.06
C LYS A 90 -7.03 -7.56 -24.15
N ALA A 91 -7.96 -7.61 -25.11
CA ALA A 91 -8.96 -6.57 -25.27
C ALA A 91 -9.75 -6.43 -23.97
N LEU A 92 -10.07 -5.19 -23.61
CA LEU A 92 -10.78 -4.89 -22.37
C LEU A 92 -11.93 -3.93 -22.67
N VAL A 93 -11.62 -2.76 -23.24
CA VAL A 93 -12.61 -1.84 -23.80
C VAL A 93 -12.19 -1.37 -25.18
N TRP A 94 -13.17 -0.98 -26.01
CA TRP A 94 -12.97 -0.45 -27.35
C TRP A 94 -14.09 0.52 -27.72
N TRP A 95 -13.83 1.34 -28.73
CA TRP A 95 -14.84 2.22 -29.30
C TRP A 95 -15.68 1.47 -30.33
N ASP A 96 -16.99 1.40 -30.12
CA ASP A 96 -17.96 0.93 -31.10
C ASP A 96 -18.47 2.13 -31.90
N ALA A 97 -18.02 2.25 -33.16
CA ALA A 97 -18.34 3.38 -34.01
C ALA A 97 -19.82 3.43 -34.43
N ASP A 98 -20.46 2.26 -34.57
CA ASP A 98 -21.86 2.16 -34.98
C ASP A 98 -22.78 2.59 -33.84
N ARG A 99 -22.45 2.17 -32.61
CA ARG A 99 -23.19 2.53 -31.40
C ARG A 99 -22.76 3.86 -30.79
N ARG A 100 -21.64 4.42 -31.25
CA ARG A 100 -21.01 5.65 -30.75
C ARG A 100 -20.78 5.61 -29.24
N GLU A 101 -20.27 4.48 -28.75
CA GLU A 101 -19.96 4.31 -27.33
C GLU A 101 -18.70 3.47 -27.09
N TRP A 102 -18.05 3.71 -25.96
CA TRP A 102 -17.10 2.77 -25.38
C TRP A 102 -17.85 1.56 -24.82
N THR A 103 -17.47 0.39 -25.30
CA THR A 103 -17.99 -0.90 -24.85
C THR A 103 -16.84 -1.87 -24.63
N GLY A 104 -17.12 -3.07 -24.18
CA GLY A 104 -16.07 -4.04 -23.90
C GLY A 104 -16.49 -5.18 -23.00
N HIS A 105 -15.48 -5.83 -22.43
CA HIS A 105 -15.63 -6.81 -21.35
C HIS A 105 -15.82 -6.13 -19.99
N ASP A 106 -15.30 -4.90 -19.81
CA ASP A 106 -15.47 -4.11 -18.57
C ASP A 106 -16.23 -2.81 -18.86
N VAL A 107 -16.74 -2.17 -17.80
CA VAL A 107 -17.27 -0.81 -17.89
C VAL A 107 -16.12 0.14 -18.16
N ALA A 108 -16.21 0.95 -19.20
CA ALA A 108 -15.15 1.92 -19.51
C ALA A 108 -14.94 2.91 -18.35
N ASP A 109 -13.70 3.06 -17.93
CA ASP A 109 -13.22 4.14 -17.04
C ASP A 109 -13.02 5.43 -17.83
N PHE A 110 -14.09 5.82 -18.51
CA PHE A 110 -14.14 6.93 -19.44
C PHE A 110 -15.60 7.30 -19.67
N LYS A 111 -15.84 8.53 -20.15
CA LYS A 111 -17.19 8.95 -20.51
C LYS A 111 -17.67 8.10 -21.69
N LYS A 112 -18.77 7.37 -21.48
CA LYS A 112 -19.24 6.30 -22.38
C LYS A 112 -19.39 6.77 -23.84
N ASP A 113 -19.90 7.98 -24.06
CA ASP A 113 -20.17 8.56 -25.38
C ASP A 113 -19.07 9.50 -25.90
N LYS A 114 -17.96 9.66 -25.17
CA LYS A 114 -16.85 10.53 -25.60
C LYS A 114 -16.01 9.84 -26.67
N SER A 115 -16.28 10.20 -27.93
CA SER A 115 -15.56 9.69 -29.10
C SER A 115 -14.04 9.87 -29.00
N PRO A 116 -13.22 8.92 -29.50
CA PRO A 116 -11.77 9.07 -29.61
C PRO A 116 -11.33 10.36 -30.35
N GLY A 117 -12.14 10.79 -31.33
CA GLY A 117 -11.91 12.03 -32.08
C GLY A 117 -12.29 13.32 -31.35
N HIS A 118 -12.90 13.24 -30.17
CA HIS A 118 -13.34 14.43 -29.42
C HIS A 118 -12.15 15.33 -29.07
N ARG A 119 -12.32 16.63 -29.33
CA ARG A 119 -11.41 17.69 -28.94
C ARG A 119 -12.21 18.71 -28.11
N PRO A 120 -11.78 19.00 -26.87
CA PRO A 120 -12.48 19.96 -26.03
C PRO A 120 -12.29 21.38 -26.60
N PRO A 121 -13.28 22.27 -26.45
CA PRO A 121 -13.09 23.68 -26.77
C PRO A 121 -12.08 24.34 -25.80
N PRO A 122 -11.42 25.45 -26.17
CA PRO A 122 -10.36 26.06 -25.35
C PRO A 122 -10.80 26.54 -23.96
N ASP A 123 -12.09 26.82 -23.78
CA ASP A 123 -12.72 27.31 -22.54
C ASP A 123 -13.38 26.19 -21.72
N ALA A 124 -13.29 24.93 -22.16
CA ALA A 124 -13.78 23.80 -21.38
C ALA A 124 -13.07 23.69 -20.04
N THR A 125 -13.82 23.28 -19.01
CA THR A 125 -13.29 23.10 -17.65
C THR A 125 -13.71 21.74 -17.09
N GLY A 126 -12.99 21.30 -16.05
CA GLY A 126 -13.27 20.03 -15.39
C GLY A 126 -13.22 18.83 -16.35
N PRO A 127 -14.08 17.81 -16.16
CA PRO A 127 -14.10 16.62 -17.01
C PRO A 127 -14.39 16.88 -18.50
N GLU A 128 -15.07 17.99 -18.83
CA GLU A 128 -15.34 18.34 -20.24
C GLU A 128 -14.10 18.86 -20.96
N ALA A 129 -13.06 19.27 -20.23
CA ALA A 129 -11.75 19.64 -20.79
C ALA A 129 -10.91 18.43 -21.23
N LEU A 130 -11.35 17.20 -20.97
CA LEU A 130 -10.64 15.98 -21.39
C LEU A 130 -10.98 15.64 -22.84
N SER A 131 -9.96 15.39 -23.66
CA SER A 131 -10.09 14.88 -25.03
C SER A 131 -10.52 13.42 -25.07
N GLY A 132 -10.87 12.92 -26.26
CA GLY A 132 -11.19 11.50 -26.49
C GLY A 132 -10.04 10.52 -26.24
N THR A 133 -8.83 11.05 -26.00
CA THR A 133 -7.58 10.31 -25.86
C THR A 133 -6.92 10.49 -24.48
N ASP A 134 -7.69 10.94 -23.49
CA ASP A 134 -7.21 11.26 -22.13
C ASP A 134 -7.66 10.19 -21.11
N PRO A 135 -6.98 9.03 -21.02
CA PRO A 135 -7.46 7.88 -20.26
C PRO A 135 -7.53 8.06 -18.74
N PHE A 136 -6.87 9.08 -18.16
CA PHE A 136 -6.79 9.26 -16.71
C PHE A 136 -7.76 10.33 -16.25
N ILE A 137 -9.05 10.02 -16.20
CA ILE A 137 -10.13 10.99 -16.05
C ILE A 137 -10.16 11.76 -14.71
N MET A 138 -9.44 11.26 -13.70
CA MET A 138 -9.30 11.93 -12.40
C MET A 138 -8.11 12.91 -12.37
N GLN A 139 -7.27 12.91 -13.41
CA GLN A 139 -6.16 13.85 -13.55
C GLN A 139 -6.61 15.05 -14.35
N ALA A 140 -6.19 16.25 -13.91
CA ALA A 140 -6.62 17.51 -14.52
C ALA A 140 -6.21 17.63 -16.00
N ASP A 141 -5.10 17.01 -16.40
CA ASP A 141 -4.61 16.97 -17.77
C ASP A 141 -4.93 15.64 -18.49
N GLY A 142 -5.61 14.71 -17.81
CA GLY A 142 -6.00 13.42 -18.37
C GLY A 142 -4.86 12.43 -18.59
N LYS A 143 -3.65 12.69 -18.05
CA LYS A 143 -2.44 11.89 -18.30
C LYS A 143 -1.97 11.12 -17.07
N ALA A 144 -1.21 10.06 -17.29
CA ALA A 144 -0.36 9.49 -16.26
C ALA A 144 0.92 10.32 -16.17
N TRP A 145 1.33 10.63 -14.94
CA TRP A 145 2.50 11.45 -14.67
C TRP A 145 3.74 10.58 -14.48
N LEU A 146 4.71 10.73 -15.38
CA LEU A 146 6.09 10.29 -15.14
C LEU A 146 6.84 11.32 -14.28
N TYR A 147 6.65 12.60 -14.59
CA TYR A 147 7.03 13.74 -13.76
C TYR A 147 5.78 14.20 -13.01
N VAL A 148 5.81 14.22 -11.68
CA VAL A 148 4.68 14.57 -10.82
C VAL A 148 4.74 16.07 -10.48
N PRO A 149 3.94 16.94 -11.13
CA PRO A 149 4.09 18.39 -11.00
C PRO A 149 3.53 18.95 -9.69
N SER A 150 2.69 18.18 -8.97
CA SER A 150 2.01 18.63 -7.76
C SER A 150 1.67 17.47 -6.84
N GLY A 151 1.55 17.76 -5.54
CA GLY A 151 1.04 16.82 -4.53
C GLY A 151 2.11 16.08 -3.74
N LEU A 152 3.31 15.89 -4.29
CA LEU A 152 4.47 15.35 -3.57
C LEU A 152 5.31 16.45 -2.95
N THR A 153 5.81 16.21 -1.74
CA THR A 153 6.62 17.15 -0.96
C THR A 153 8.12 16.99 -1.20
N ASP A 154 8.55 15.80 -1.65
CA ASP A 154 9.94 15.38 -1.73
C ASP A 154 10.49 15.30 -3.17
N GLY A 155 9.70 15.73 -4.14
CA GLY A 155 10.14 15.98 -5.51
C GLY A 155 9.21 15.40 -6.58
N PRO A 156 9.38 15.82 -7.84
CA PRO A 156 8.54 15.39 -8.95
C PRO A 156 8.97 14.05 -9.58
N LEU A 157 10.14 13.54 -9.20
CA LEU A 157 10.70 12.27 -9.66
C LEU A 157 11.26 11.52 -8.44
N PRO A 158 11.13 10.19 -8.37
CA PRO A 158 11.74 9.41 -7.31
C PRO A 158 13.26 9.56 -7.30
N THR A 159 13.84 9.65 -6.11
CA THR A 159 15.28 9.64 -5.90
C THR A 159 15.63 8.86 -4.64
N HIS A 160 16.85 8.31 -4.60
CA HIS A 160 17.30 7.51 -3.46
C HIS A 160 17.77 8.39 -2.29
N TYR A 161 17.30 8.03 -1.10
CA TYR A 161 17.85 8.47 0.17
C TYR A 161 17.97 7.27 1.10
N GLU A 162 18.99 7.26 1.95
CA GLU A 162 19.15 6.22 2.96
C GLU A 162 18.06 6.33 4.05
N PRO A 163 17.62 5.17 4.61
CA PRO A 163 16.78 5.11 5.81
C PRO A 163 17.31 5.96 6.96
N GLN A 164 16.43 6.35 7.89
CA GLN A 164 16.82 7.25 8.99
C GLN A 164 17.92 6.66 9.87
N ASP A 165 17.86 5.36 10.15
CA ASP A 165 18.86 4.64 10.94
C ASP A 165 19.79 3.78 10.05
N SER A 166 20.07 4.19 8.80
CA SER A 166 20.92 3.38 7.91
C SER A 166 22.38 3.27 8.41
N PRO A 167 22.97 2.06 8.49
CA PRO A 167 24.38 1.89 8.85
C PRO A 167 25.35 2.13 7.68
N PHE A 168 24.86 2.67 6.55
CA PHE A 168 25.62 2.95 5.35
C PHE A 168 25.48 4.41 4.92
N GLU A 169 26.49 4.94 4.24
CA GLU A 169 26.45 6.27 3.63
C GLU A 169 25.74 6.25 2.29
N ASN A 170 25.05 7.33 1.92
CA ASN A 170 24.47 7.48 0.60
C ASN A 170 25.58 7.63 -0.46
N LEU A 171 25.66 6.70 -1.41
CA LEU A 171 26.65 6.76 -2.49
C LEU A 171 26.25 7.62 -3.68
N LEU A 172 24.97 7.95 -3.83
CA LEU A 172 24.47 8.68 -4.99
C LEU A 172 24.58 10.20 -4.79
N TYR A 173 24.35 10.68 -3.58
CA TYR A 173 24.34 12.11 -3.25
C TYR A 173 24.95 12.36 -1.88
N GLY A 174 25.45 13.58 -1.65
CA GLY A 174 25.87 14.01 -0.31
C GLY A 174 24.72 14.15 0.71
N GLN A 175 23.47 14.11 0.24
CA GLN A 175 22.28 14.13 1.10
C GLN A 175 21.95 12.71 1.57
N GLN A 176 22.24 12.42 2.83
CA GLN A 176 22.05 11.09 3.42
C GLN A 176 20.59 10.63 3.40
N ARG A 177 19.73 11.36 4.11
CA ARG A 177 18.32 11.03 4.36
C ARG A 177 17.41 11.98 3.59
N ASN A 178 16.15 11.60 3.36
CA ASN A 178 15.17 12.50 2.72
C ASN A 178 15.15 13.86 3.48
N PRO A 179 15.41 14.98 2.79
CA PRO A 179 15.59 16.28 3.43
C PRO A 179 14.30 16.86 4.01
N VAL A 180 13.13 16.42 3.52
CA VAL A 180 11.82 16.93 3.98
C VAL A 180 11.08 15.96 4.91
N ARG A 181 11.70 14.82 5.26
CA ARG A 181 11.14 13.88 6.25
C ARG A 181 10.77 14.59 7.54
N GLN A 182 9.72 14.12 8.19
CA GLN A 182 9.24 14.76 9.40
C GLN A 182 9.84 14.08 10.62
N LEU A 183 10.46 14.88 11.47
CA LEU A 183 11.08 14.42 12.71
C LEU A 183 10.29 14.92 13.89
N MET A 184 10.01 14.03 14.84
CA MET A 184 9.49 14.41 16.13
C MET A 184 10.55 15.18 16.94
N PRO A 185 10.12 16.10 17.84
CA PRO A 185 11.02 16.69 18.82
C PRO A 185 11.78 15.61 19.58
N PRO A 186 13.07 15.83 19.94
CA PRO A 186 13.86 14.84 20.66
C PRO A 186 13.19 14.49 22.00
N VAL A 187 12.78 13.23 22.14
CA VAL A 187 12.32 12.64 23.40
C VAL A 187 13.13 11.37 23.67
N PRO A 188 13.44 11.05 24.94
CA PRO A 188 14.28 9.89 25.28
C PRO A 188 13.82 8.58 24.62
N ASP A 189 12.50 8.35 24.60
CA ASP A 189 11.90 7.10 24.10
C ASP A 189 11.89 6.99 22.56
N ASN A 190 12.23 8.07 21.84
CA ASN A 190 12.33 8.10 20.38
C ASN A 190 13.69 8.63 19.90
N ARG A 191 14.77 8.18 20.55
CA ARG A 191 16.12 8.55 20.13
C ARG A 191 16.45 7.98 18.74
N TYR A 192 16.84 8.85 17.81
CA TYR A 192 17.37 8.45 16.50
C TYR A 192 18.80 7.93 16.61
N GLN A 193 19.16 6.97 15.76
CA GLN A 193 20.51 6.41 15.72
C GLN A 193 21.43 7.23 14.81
N PRO A 194 22.75 7.18 15.07
CA PRO A 194 23.73 7.62 14.09
C PRO A 194 23.55 6.86 12.77
N SER A 195 23.82 7.52 11.64
CA SER A 195 23.73 6.92 10.30
C SER A 195 24.95 7.24 9.44
N GLY A 196 25.23 6.40 8.45
CA GLY A 196 26.32 6.63 7.50
C GLY A 196 27.67 6.64 8.20
N GLY A 197 28.42 7.73 8.03
CA GLY A 197 29.72 7.94 8.68
C GLY A 197 29.64 8.62 10.05
N GLU A 198 28.44 8.84 10.61
CA GLU A 198 28.28 9.46 11.93
C GLU A 198 28.89 8.56 13.04
N PRO A 199 29.61 9.13 14.03
CA PRO A 199 30.20 8.34 15.12
C PRO A 199 29.15 7.53 15.89
N GLY A 200 29.44 6.25 16.14
CA GLY A 200 28.54 5.33 16.86
C GLY A 200 27.60 4.52 15.96
N VAL A 201 27.69 4.67 14.64
CA VAL A 201 26.95 3.84 13.67
C VAL A 201 27.26 2.34 13.83
N GLU A 202 28.48 2.01 14.26
CA GLU A 202 28.97 0.66 14.49
C GLU A 202 28.28 -0.06 15.67
N VAL A 203 27.58 0.68 16.53
CA VAL A 203 26.85 0.13 17.68
C VAL A 203 25.64 -0.70 17.22
N PHE A 204 25.06 -0.38 16.06
CA PHE A 204 23.88 -1.04 15.50
C PHE A 204 24.18 -1.52 14.07
N PRO A 205 24.99 -2.58 13.91
CA PRO A 205 25.56 -2.94 12.60
C PRO A 205 24.60 -3.70 11.67
N TYR A 206 23.44 -4.12 12.16
CA TYR A 206 22.52 -4.99 11.42
C TYR A 206 21.24 -4.25 11.04
N VAL A 207 20.66 -4.59 9.89
CA VAL A 207 19.38 -4.01 9.47
C VAL A 207 18.24 -4.92 9.92
N ALA A 208 17.28 -4.37 10.64
CA ALA A 208 16.04 -5.04 10.96
C ALA A 208 14.91 -4.62 10.01
N THR A 209 14.01 -5.57 9.78
CA THR A 209 12.78 -5.34 9.01
C THR A 209 11.60 -6.05 9.67
N THR A 210 10.40 -5.50 9.51
CA THR A 210 9.16 -6.10 10.05
C THR A 210 8.22 -6.59 8.97
N TYR A 211 7.61 -7.75 9.17
CA TYR A 211 6.71 -8.38 8.19
C TYR A 211 5.67 -9.30 8.85
N ARG A 212 4.88 -9.98 8.01
CA ARG A 212 3.72 -10.76 8.42
C ARG A 212 4.00 -12.26 8.33
N LEU A 213 3.23 -13.00 9.11
CA LEU A 213 3.05 -14.44 9.02
C LEU A 213 1.61 -14.73 8.63
N THR A 214 1.40 -15.81 7.90
CA THR A 214 0.08 -16.21 7.39
C THR A 214 -0.92 -16.40 8.52
N GLU A 215 -0.47 -16.92 9.66
CA GLU A 215 -1.29 -17.33 10.80
C GLU A 215 -1.68 -16.16 11.71
N HIS A 216 -1.13 -14.96 11.50
CA HIS A 216 -1.39 -13.81 12.35
C HIS A 216 -1.89 -12.58 11.60
N HIS A 217 -2.77 -11.83 12.28
CA HIS A 217 -3.40 -10.63 11.72
C HIS A 217 -2.98 -9.39 12.50
N THR A 218 -2.47 -8.38 11.79
CA THR A 218 -2.03 -7.08 12.33
C THR A 218 -1.10 -7.23 13.55
N ALA A 219 -1.38 -6.59 14.69
CA ALA A 219 -0.58 -6.72 15.92
C ALA A 219 -0.98 -7.97 16.76
N GLY A 220 -1.62 -8.95 16.12
CA GLY A 220 -2.07 -10.20 16.72
C GLY A 220 -3.25 -10.06 17.70
N GLY A 221 -3.86 -8.88 17.83
CA GLY A 221 -4.97 -8.63 18.75
C GLY A 221 -6.21 -9.50 18.50
N MET A 222 -6.35 -10.08 17.31
CA MET A 222 -7.35 -11.10 17.00
C MET A 222 -6.74 -12.51 17.04
N SER A 223 -5.62 -12.72 16.33
CA SER A 223 -5.10 -14.07 16.06
C SER A 223 -4.41 -14.72 17.26
N ARG A 224 -3.77 -13.96 18.15
CA ARG A 224 -3.13 -14.53 19.36
C ARG A 224 -4.13 -15.01 20.42
N TRP A 225 -5.41 -14.66 20.25
CA TRP A 225 -6.53 -15.15 21.06
C TRP A 225 -7.24 -16.34 20.42
N GLN A 226 -6.75 -16.84 19.28
CA GLN A 226 -7.26 -18.06 18.67
C GLN A 226 -6.30 -19.22 18.97
N PRO A 227 -6.73 -20.26 19.70
CA PRO A 227 -5.82 -21.30 20.18
C PRO A 227 -5.10 -22.04 19.05
N TYR A 228 -5.79 -22.33 17.93
CA TYR A 228 -5.17 -22.99 16.78
C TYR A 228 -4.10 -22.14 16.09
N LEU A 229 -4.30 -20.81 16.02
CA LEU A 229 -3.30 -19.93 15.41
C LEU A 229 -2.12 -19.70 16.35
N ALA A 230 -2.38 -19.63 17.65
CA ALA A 230 -1.34 -19.58 18.66
C ALA A 230 -0.55 -20.90 18.75
N GLU A 231 -1.16 -22.05 18.46
CA GLU A 231 -0.45 -23.33 18.36
C GLU A 231 0.52 -23.34 17.16
N LEU A 232 0.11 -22.79 16.02
CA LEU A 232 0.95 -22.72 14.81
C LEU A 232 2.11 -21.72 14.94
N GLN A 233 1.90 -20.59 15.60
CA GLN A 233 2.92 -19.56 15.85
C GLN A 233 2.93 -19.18 17.34
N PRO A 234 3.60 -19.99 18.19
CA PRO A 234 3.43 -19.91 19.65
C PRO A 234 4.29 -18.87 20.35
N GLU A 235 5.37 -18.40 19.75
CA GLU A 235 6.32 -17.49 20.39
C GLU A 235 6.78 -16.41 19.40
N PHE A 236 7.05 -15.22 19.91
CA PHE A 236 7.73 -14.20 19.13
C PHE A 236 9.15 -14.65 18.78
N PHE A 237 9.54 -14.54 17.51
CA PHE A 237 10.84 -14.96 17.03
C PHE A 237 11.48 -13.92 16.09
N CYS A 238 12.77 -14.06 15.88
CA CYS A 238 13.54 -13.34 14.88
C CYS A 238 14.14 -14.31 13.86
N GLU A 239 14.17 -13.93 12.59
CA GLU A 239 14.83 -14.70 11.53
C GLU A 239 16.22 -14.14 11.27
N VAL A 240 17.22 -15.03 11.23
CA VAL A 240 18.62 -14.67 10.99
C VAL A 240 19.30 -15.67 10.06
N SER A 241 20.28 -15.19 9.28
CA SER A 241 21.14 -16.02 8.43
C SER A 241 22.00 -16.97 9.29
N PRO A 242 22.42 -18.14 8.78
CA PRO A 242 23.45 -18.96 9.44
C PRO A 242 24.75 -18.20 9.73
N GLU A 243 25.15 -17.27 8.85
CA GLU A 243 26.38 -16.48 9.00
C GLU A 243 26.30 -15.51 10.17
N LEU A 244 25.20 -14.75 10.28
CA LEU A 244 24.91 -13.90 11.44
C LEU A 244 24.82 -14.72 12.73
N ALA A 245 24.18 -15.89 12.66
CA ALA A 245 24.08 -16.78 13.81
C ALA A 245 25.46 -17.25 14.28
N ALA A 246 26.34 -17.62 13.35
CA ALA A 246 27.73 -17.98 13.67
C ALA A 246 28.54 -16.77 14.17
N GLU A 247 28.37 -15.59 13.57
CA GLU A 247 29.07 -14.36 13.96
C GLU A 247 28.71 -13.92 15.39
N ARG A 248 27.43 -14.04 15.77
CA ARG A 248 26.91 -13.59 17.06
C ARG A 248 26.73 -14.71 18.09
N GLY A 249 27.00 -15.96 17.74
CA GLY A 249 26.78 -17.11 18.62
C GLY A 249 25.30 -17.34 18.95
N LEU A 250 24.41 -17.12 17.99
CA LEU A 250 22.97 -17.36 18.13
C LEU A 250 22.66 -18.84 17.85
N GLU A 251 21.92 -19.48 18.74
CA GLU A 251 21.49 -20.87 18.58
C GLU A 251 20.09 -20.93 17.96
N HIS A 252 19.86 -21.83 17.00
CA HIS A 252 18.53 -22.08 16.47
C HIS A 252 17.61 -22.59 17.59
N THR A 253 16.40 -22.02 17.70
CA THR A 253 15.51 -22.18 18.87
C THR A 253 16.13 -21.72 20.21
N GLY A 254 17.20 -20.94 20.16
CA GLY A 254 17.72 -20.20 21.31
C GLY A 254 16.91 -18.92 21.56
N TRP A 255 17.42 -18.09 22.47
CA TRP A 255 16.92 -16.73 22.71
C TRP A 255 17.92 -15.71 22.16
N ALA A 256 17.41 -14.58 21.70
CA ALA A 256 18.20 -13.41 21.37
C ALA A 256 17.61 -12.15 22.00
N THR A 257 18.51 -11.23 22.37
CA THR A 257 18.20 -9.87 22.79
C THR A 257 18.52 -8.93 21.64
N ILE A 258 17.53 -8.16 21.20
CA ILE A 258 17.63 -7.24 20.06
C ILE A 258 17.49 -5.82 20.59
N VAL A 259 18.41 -4.95 20.18
CA VAL A 259 18.57 -3.61 20.77
C VAL A 259 18.57 -2.56 19.68
N SER A 260 17.87 -1.46 19.94
CA SER A 260 17.99 -0.21 19.19
C SER A 260 18.30 0.93 20.16
N ALA A 261 18.48 2.16 19.68
CA ALA A 261 18.60 3.33 20.56
C ALA A 261 17.34 3.63 21.40
N ARG A 262 16.22 2.97 21.13
CA ARG A 262 14.90 3.23 21.74
C ARG A 262 14.49 2.18 22.76
N GLY A 263 14.85 0.92 22.49
CA GLY A 263 14.33 -0.20 23.27
C GLY A 263 15.12 -1.48 23.08
N VAL A 264 14.75 -2.45 23.90
CA VAL A 264 15.31 -3.79 23.95
C VAL A 264 14.17 -4.79 23.94
N ILE A 265 14.22 -5.78 23.07
CA ILE A 265 13.24 -6.87 23.00
C ILE A 265 13.92 -8.24 23.05
N GLU A 266 13.16 -9.25 23.48
CA GLU A 266 13.57 -10.65 23.42
C GLU A 266 12.78 -11.42 22.37
N ALA A 267 13.46 -12.29 21.63
CA ALA A 267 12.84 -13.16 20.63
C ALA A 267 13.48 -14.55 20.62
N ARG A 268 12.70 -15.57 20.25
CA ARG A 268 13.26 -16.88 19.86
C ARG A 268 14.06 -16.72 18.57
N VAL A 269 15.09 -17.54 18.37
CA VAL A 269 15.92 -17.44 17.15
C VAL A 269 15.50 -18.50 16.14
N LEU A 270 15.16 -18.06 14.93
CA LEU A 270 14.99 -18.92 13.76
C LEU A 270 16.17 -18.70 12.80
N VAL A 271 17.19 -19.55 12.91
CA VAL A 271 18.28 -19.59 11.92
C VAL A 271 17.76 -20.20 10.62
N THR A 272 17.90 -19.50 9.50
CA THR A 272 17.39 -19.94 8.20
C THR A 272 18.17 -19.36 7.02
N ASP A 273 18.40 -20.18 5.99
CA ASP A 273 19.04 -19.76 4.73
C ASP A 273 18.20 -18.75 3.92
N ARG A 274 16.92 -18.56 4.26
CA ARG A 274 16.05 -17.57 3.60
C ARG A 274 16.50 -16.12 3.87
N MET A 275 17.22 -15.89 4.97
CA MET A 275 17.76 -14.59 5.33
C MET A 275 19.17 -14.42 4.79
N ALA A 276 19.35 -14.35 3.47
CA ALA A 276 20.71 -14.24 2.90
C ALA A 276 21.37 -12.90 3.27
N PRO A 277 22.65 -12.90 3.72
CA PRO A 277 23.43 -11.67 3.85
C PRO A 277 23.64 -11.00 2.50
N LEU A 278 23.70 -9.66 2.49
CA LEU A 278 23.96 -8.87 1.30
C LEU A 278 25.40 -8.34 1.30
N ARG A 279 25.93 -8.01 0.12
CA ARG A 279 27.21 -7.29 -0.01
C ARG A 279 26.94 -5.84 -0.36
N VAL A 280 27.20 -4.93 0.58
CA VAL A 280 26.96 -3.50 0.43
C VAL A 280 28.23 -2.75 0.84
N HIS A 281 28.75 -1.93 -0.08
CA HIS A 281 29.98 -1.13 0.12
C HIS A 281 31.18 -1.97 0.55
N GLY A 282 31.34 -3.16 -0.05
CA GLY A 282 32.41 -4.10 0.29
C GLY A 282 32.25 -4.81 1.64
N ARG A 283 31.19 -4.51 2.41
CA ARG A 283 30.87 -5.12 3.70
C ARG A 283 29.77 -6.15 3.56
N THR A 284 29.75 -7.14 4.46
CA THR A 284 28.58 -8.00 4.62
C THR A 284 27.53 -7.23 5.43
N LEU A 285 26.32 -7.16 4.89
CA LEU A 285 25.14 -6.66 5.59
C LEU A 285 24.28 -7.85 6.00
N HIS A 286 24.16 -8.06 7.31
CA HIS A 286 23.21 -9.02 7.85
C HIS A 286 21.86 -8.36 8.13
N GLN A 287 20.81 -9.16 7.98
CA GLN A 287 19.43 -8.74 8.18
C GLN A 287 18.79 -9.54 9.32
N VAL A 288 18.02 -8.86 10.17
CA VAL A 288 17.23 -9.45 11.25
C VAL A 288 15.75 -9.30 10.91
N GLY A 289 15.07 -10.42 10.69
CA GLY A 289 13.66 -10.42 10.35
C GLY A 289 12.76 -10.49 11.59
N LEU A 290 11.76 -9.60 11.69
CA LEU A 290 10.88 -9.50 12.86
C LEU A 290 9.39 -9.50 12.49
N PRO A 291 8.68 -10.62 12.67
CA PRO A 291 7.23 -10.64 12.67
C PRO A 291 6.64 -9.70 13.74
N TYR A 292 5.76 -8.76 13.37
CA TYR A 292 5.27 -7.71 14.29
C TYR A 292 3.94 -8.07 14.99
N HIS A 293 3.67 -9.35 15.20
CA HIS A 293 2.36 -9.82 15.65
C HIS A 293 2.20 -9.95 17.16
N TRP A 294 3.26 -9.78 17.95
CA TRP A 294 3.25 -10.08 19.38
C TRP A 294 3.08 -8.86 20.28
N GLY A 295 2.69 -9.17 21.51
CA GLY A 295 2.51 -8.26 22.62
C GLY A 295 2.24 -9.08 23.89
N PRO A 296 2.02 -8.42 25.03
CA PRO A 296 2.04 -9.09 26.34
C PRO A 296 0.83 -9.99 26.63
N ASN A 297 -0.25 -9.92 25.84
CA ASN A 297 -1.55 -10.52 26.18
C ASN A 297 -2.06 -11.51 25.12
N GLY A 298 -2.52 -12.70 25.50
CA GLY A 298 -3.10 -13.71 24.59
C GLY A 298 -2.59 -15.12 24.94
N TYR A 299 -2.93 -16.13 24.13
CA TYR A 299 -2.37 -17.47 24.29
C TYR A 299 -0.89 -17.53 23.91
N SER A 300 -0.51 -16.71 22.93
CA SER A 300 0.88 -16.50 22.52
C SER A 300 1.31 -15.08 22.88
N THR A 301 2.40 -14.97 23.64
CA THR A 301 2.92 -13.71 24.20
C THR A 301 4.37 -13.47 23.78
N GLY A 302 4.79 -12.21 23.85
CA GLY A 302 6.14 -11.78 23.48
C GLY A 302 6.24 -10.26 23.50
N ASP A 303 7.44 -9.73 23.30
CA ASP A 303 7.65 -8.30 23.10
C ASP A 303 7.07 -7.84 21.74
N ALA A 304 6.88 -6.53 21.59
CA ALA A 304 6.45 -5.93 20.33
C ALA A 304 7.64 -5.42 19.52
N ALA A 305 7.75 -5.81 18.25
CA ALA A 305 8.82 -5.32 17.37
C ALA A 305 8.85 -3.78 17.23
N ASN A 306 7.70 -3.12 17.41
CA ASN A 306 7.59 -1.66 17.37
C ASN A 306 8.36 -0.95 18.48
N GLU A 307 8.73 -1.62 19.57
CA GLU A 307 9.60 -1.06 20.62
C GLU A 307 11.00 -0.68 20.09
N LEU A 308 11.38 -1.19 18.92
CA LEU A 308 12.65 -0.88 18.26
C LEU A 308 12.56 0.21 17.19
N VAL A 309 11.37 0.67 16.81
CA VAL A 309 11.17 1.52 15.64
C VAL A 309 11.22 3.00 16.01
N HIS A 310 11.86 3.83 15.18
CA HIS A 310 11.83 5.28 15.34
C HIS A 310 10.63 5.93 14.64
N LEU A 311 10.21 7.09 15.14
CA LEU A 311 9.12 7.90 14.57
C LEU A 311 9.67 9.01 13.65
N SER A 312 10.47 8.61 12.65
CA SER A 312 10.75 9.47 11.48
C SER A 312 9.69 9.16 10.45
N LEU A 313 8.96 10.18 10.02
CA LEU A 313 7.74 10.00 9.24
C LEU A 313 7.96 10.38 7.77
N ASP A 314 7.32 9.62 6.90
CA ASP A 314 7.18 9.95 5.49
C ASP A 314 6.57 11.37 5.34
N PRO A 315 7.15 12.23 4.49
CA PRO A 315 6.75 13.63 4.43
C PRO A 315 5.37 13.86 3.81
N ASN A 316 4.83 12.87 3.09
CA ASN A 316 3.54 12.97 2.39
C ASN A 316 2.39 12.35 3.22
N THR A 317 2.65 11.27 3.95
CA THR A 317 1.62 10.45 4.62
C THR A 317 1.74 10.42 6.14
N HIS A 318 2.84 10.93 6.70
CA HIS A 318 3.13 10.91 8.14
C HIS A 318 3.28 9.49 8.72
N ILE A 319 3.51 8.48 7.88
CA ILE A 319 3.70 7.09 8.31
C ILE A 319 5.17 6.86 8.70
N GLN A 320 5.40 6.22 9.84
CA GLN A 320 6.73 5.89 10.33
C GLN A 320 7.40 4.72 9.56
N GLU A 321 8.72 4.77 9.48
CA GLU A 321 9.55 3.73 8.85
C GLU A 321 9.63 2.46 9.72
N THR A 322 9.06 1.34 9.24
CA THR A 322 9.06 0.05 9.98
C THR A 322 9.80 -1.06 9.23
N LYS A 323 10.39 -0.75 8.08
CA LYS A 323 10.91 -1.75 7.13
C LYS A 323 12.43 -1.76 7.00
N ALA A 324 13.10 -0.69 7.40
CA ALA A 324 14.54 -0.60 7.41
C ALA A 324 14.98 0.29 8.58
N PHE A 325 15.60 -0.31 9.59
CA PHE A 325 16.20 0.41 10.70
C PHE A 325 17.35 -0.41 11.28
N ALA A 326 18.35 0.23 11.85
CA ALA A 326 19.49 -0.47 12.43
C ALA A 326 19.19 -1.02 13.83
N VAL A 327 19.79 -2.17 14.14
CA VAL A 327 19.75 -2.85 15.45
C VAL A 327 21.09 -3.53 15.75
N ASP A 328 21.27 -3.87 17.02
CA ASP A 328 22.19 -4.91 17.48
C ASP A 328 21.40 -6.17 17.86
N ILE A 329 22.05 -7.33 17.82
CA ILE A 329 21.51 -8.61 18.29
C ILE A 329 22.59 -9.38 19.07
N ARG A 330 22.19 -9.94 20.21
CA ARG A 330 23.05 -10.71 21.12
C ARG A 330 22.36 -12.01 21.55
N PRO A 331 23.13 -13.08 21.83
CA PRO A 331 22.55 -14.33 22.33
C PRO A 331 22.03 -14.16 23.76
N GLY A 332 20.98 -14.90 24.09
CA GLY A 332 20.39 -14.96 25.42
C GLY A 332 19.27 -13.96 25.65
N ARG A 333 18.76 -14.01 26.89
CA ARG A 333 17.68 -13.17 27.43
C ARG A 333 18.25 -11.92 28.13
N ARG A 334 17.45 -10.86 28.23
CA ARG A 334 17.80 -9.57 28.85
C ARG A 334 17.80 -9.62 30.37
#